data_AF-L8JCD0-F1
#
_entry.id   AF-L8JCD0-F1
#
_cell.length_a   1.000
_cell.length_b   1.000
_cell.length_c   1.000
_cell.angle_alpha   90.00
_cell.angle_beta   90.00
_cell.angle_gamma   90.00
#
_symmetry.space_group_name_H-M   'P 1'
#
loop_
_entity.id
_entity.type
_entity.pdbx_description
1 polymer ?
#
loop_
_entity_poly.entity_id
_entity_poly.type
_entity_poly.pdbx_seq_one_letter_code
_entity_poly.pdbx_strand_id
1 'polypeptide(L)'
;MNEGFENLTFGTIAKKVGITRSGINAHFKLKADLIAELKPMFLEIITRPLIFTSPDAFFTSWVYAIHHETEFVKAVKHIGPIISPLQGLSSIFDAIRGEQTDIERCIYMSLGYAIVHLSEDNCTACNRNDHQPENEALTEQMTEVA
;
A
#
# COMPACT_ATOMS: atom_id res chain seq x y z
N MET A 1 -3.89 -7.45 2.11
CA MET A 1 -4.50 -7.86 3.39
C MET A 1 -5.90 -7.27 3.36
N ASN A 2 -6.96 -8.09 3.37
CA ASN A 2 -8.32 -7.60 3.07
C ASN A 2 -9.20 -7.34 4.32
N GLU A 3 -8.62 -7.42 5.51
CA GLU A 3 -9.30 -7.03 6.76
C GLU A 3 -8.54 -5.84 7.34
N GLY A 4 -9.25 -4.72 7.54
CA GLY A 4 -8.67 -3.50 8.11
C GLY A 4 -8.12 -3.74 9.53
N PHE A 5 -7.11 -2.94 9.91
CA PHE A 5 -6.38 -3.08 11.18
C PHE A 5 -7.26 -2.91 12.44
N GLU A 6 -8.45 -2.35 12.29
CA GLU A 6 -9.46 -2.25 13.35
C GLU A 6 -9.98 -3.63 13.78
N ASN A 7 -10.06 -4.58 12.84
CA ASN A 7 -10.47 -5.97 13.09
C ASN A 7 -9.29 -6.87 13.49
N LEU A 8 -8.08 -6.30 13.60
CA LEU A 8 -6.88 -7.02 13.99
C LEU A 8 -6.91 -7.29 15.49
N THR A 9 -7.39 -8.47 15.87
CA THR A 9 -7.27 -9.00 17.24
C THR A 9 -6.12 -9.99 17.33
N PHE A 10 -5.57 -10.21 18.52
CA PHE A 10 -4.58 -11.28 18.74
C PHE A 10 -5.11 -12.66 18.33
N GLY A 11 -6.42 -12.90 18.41
CA GLY A 11 -7.03 -14.12 17.88
C GLY A 11 -6.94 -14.23 16.36
N THR A 12 -7.21 -13.13 15.66
CA THR A 12 -7.11 -13.05 14.19
C THR A 12 -5.66 -13.22 13.72
N ILE A 13 -4.70 -12.59 14.41
CA ILE A 13 -3.27 -12.73 14.12
C ILE A 13 -2.80 -14.17 14.36
N ALA A 14 -3.13 -14.75 15.52
CA ALA A 14 -2.81 -16.13 15.89
C ALA A 14 -3.27 -17.13 14.84
N LYS A 15 -4.55 -17.02 14.43
CA LYS A 15 -5.14 -17.85 13.38
C LYS A 15 -4.42 -17.71 12.04
N LYS A 16 -3.92 -16.51 11.72
CA LYS A 16 -3.29 -16.21 10.43
C LYS A 16 -1.83 -16.64 10.34
N VAL A 17 -1.09 -16.58 11.45
CA VAL A 17 0.34 -16.98 11.49
C VAL A 17 0.55 -18.39 12.04
N GLY A 18 -0.54 -19.12 12.32
CA GLY A 18 -0.49 -20.52 12.75
C GLY A 18 0.01 -20.74 14.18
N ILE A 19 -0.03 -19.72 15.03
CA ILE A 19 0.35 -19.80 16.44
C ILE A 19 -0.86 -19.70 17.35
N THR A 20 -0.74 -20.16 18.59
CA THR A 20 -1.82 -20.06 19.57
C THR A 20 -1.97 -18.63 20.08
N ARG A 21 -3.19 -18.25 20.48
CA ARG A 21 -3.46 -16.95 21.13
C ARG A 21 -2.63 -16.77 22.40
N SER A 22 -2.39 -17.85 23.15
CA SER A 22 -1.50 -17.83 24.33
C SER A 22 -0.05 -17.55 23.94
N GLY A 23 0.42 -18.05 22.80
CA GLY A 23 1.74 -17.73 22.25
C GLY A 23 1.91 -16.24 21.94
N ILE A 24 0.90 -15.59 21.34
CA ILE A 24 0.93 -14.13 21.12
C ILE A 24 0.87 -13.35 22.42
N ASN A 25 -0.03 -13.73 23.34
CA ASN A 25 -0.19 -13.06 24.63
C ASN A 25 1.06 -13.17 25.52
N ALA A 26 1.93 -14.16 25.29
CA ALA A 26 3.22 -14.27 25.97
C ALA A 26 4.21 -13.17 25.54
N HIS A 27 4.07 -12.64 24.33
CA HIS A 27 4.94 -11.61 23.76
C HIS A 27 4.31 -10.21 23.79
N PHE A 28 2.98 -10.11 23.63
CA PHE A 28 2.25 -8.83 23.57
C PHE A 28 1.04 -8.85 24.50
N LYS A 29 1.09 -8.06 25.58
CA LYS A 29 0.00 -8.00 26.57
C LYS A 29 -1.09 -7.03 26.11
N LEU A 30 -0.69 -5.97 25.41
CA LEU A 30 -1.58 -4.92 24.90
C LEU A 30 -1.39 -4.73 23.39
N LYS A 31 -2.45 -4.28 22.71
CA LYS A 31 -2.38 -3.89 21.28
C LYS A 31 -1.31 -2.80 21.05
N ALA A 32 -1.07 -1.95 22.04
CA ALA A 32 -0.03 -0.93 22.02
C ALA A 32 1.38 -1.53 21.91
N ASP A 33 1.65 -2.65 22.59
CA ASP A 33 2.96 -3.33 22.55
C ASP A 33 3.24 -3.86 21.13
N LEU A 34 2.21 -4.44 20.49
CA LEU A 34 2.30 -4.89 19.11
C LEU A 34 2.54 -3.72 18.14
N ILE A 35 1.82 -2.60 18.33
CA ILE A 35 2.01 -1.40 17.50
C ILE A 35 3.43 -0.84 17.67
N ALA A 36 3.97 -0.85 18.90
CA ALA A 36 5.32 -0.39 19.19
C ALA A 36 6.39 -1.18 18.42
N GLU A 37 6.22 -2.49 18.28
CA GLU A 37 7.11 -3.34 17.48
C GLU A 37 6.90 -3.19 15.97
N LEU A 38 5.64 -3.05 15.52
CA LEU A 38 5.33 -2.90 14.09
C LEU A 38 5.80 -1.56 13.53
N LYS A 39 5.73 -0.49 14.34
CA LYS A 39 6.08 0.86 13.94
C LYS A 39 7.47 0.98 13.30
N PRO A 40 8.59 0.52 13.91
CA PRO A 40 9.91 0.61 13.29
C PRO A 40 9.99 -0.17 11.97
N MET A 41 9.33 -1.34 11.86
CA MET A 41 9.34 -2.14 10.62
C MET A 41 8.66 -1.38 9.46
N PHE A 42 7.49 -0.78 9.72
CA PHE A 42 6.80 0.01 8.71
C PHE A 42 7.58 1.27 8.35
N LEU A 43 8.17 1.95 9.33
CA LEU A 43 9.01 3.12 9.08
C LEU A 43 10.19 2.78 8.19
N GLU A 44 10.85 1.64 8.43
CA GLU A 44 11.95 1.19 7.59
C GLU A 44 11.49 0.96 6.15
N ILE A 45 10.40 0.24 5.93
CA ILE A 45 9.85 -0.04 4.59
C ILE A 45 9.48 1.26 3.86
N ILE A 46 8.85 2.20 4.57
CA ILE A 46 8.39 3.47 3.98
C ILE A 46 9.57 4.40 3.68
N THR A 47 10.56 4.48 4.56
CA THR A 47 11.66 5.45 4.43
C THR A 47 12.78 4.97 3.53
N ARG A 48 13.01 3.65 3.41
CA ARG A 48 14.09 3.05 2.62
C ARG A 48 14.18 3.56 1.17
N PRO A 49 13.10 3.67 0.38
CA PRO A 49 13.21 4.12 -1.01
C PRO A 49 13.21 5.65 -1.15
N LEU A 50 13.07 6.41 -0.06
CA LEU A 50 12.89 7.86 -0.11
C LEU A 50 14.21 8.61 0.10
N ILE A 51 14.40 9.68 -0.66
CA ILE A 51 15.59 10.53 -0.61
C ILE A 51 15.21 11.89 -0.04
N PHE A 52 15.70 12.22 1.15
CA PHE A 52 15.30 13.42 1.90
C PHE A 52 16.25 14.63 1.72
N THR A 53 17.17 14.58 0.76
CA THR A 53 18.23 15.58 0.59
C THR A 53 17.75 16.91 -0.02
N SER A 54 16.63 16.89 -0.73
CA SER A 54 15.96 18.06 -1.30
C SER A 54 14.49 17.75 -1.61
N PRO A 55 13.62 18.76 -1.82
CA PRO A 55 12.24 18.52 -2.23
C PRO A 55 12.15 17.75 -3.56
N ASP A 56 12.97 18.11 -4.56
CA ASP A 56 12.98 17.44 -5.87
C ASP A 56 13.42 15.97 -5.76
N ALA A 57 14.44 15.69 -4.95
CA ALA A 57 14.92 14.33 -4.73
C ALA A 57 13.85 13.49 -4.02
N PHE A 58 13.17 14.07 -3.03
CA PHE A 58 12.07 13.42 -2.32
C PHE A 58 10.95 13.08 -3.29
N PHE A 59 10.43 14.05 -4.04
CA PHE A 59 9.34 13.82 -4.98
C PHE A 59 9.69 12.78 -6.04
N THR A 60 10.90 12.84 -6.60
CA THR A 60 11.38 11.86 -7.58
C THR A 60 11.42 10.45 -6.99
N SER A 61 11.99 10.29 -5.80
CA SER A 61 12.06 9.01 -5.10
C SER A 61 10.69 8.47 -4.67
N TRP A 62 9.75 9.37 -4.30
CA TRP A 62 8.37 9.04 -3.96
C TRP A 62 7.61 8.46 -5.16
N VAL A 63 7.69 9.14 -6.31
CA VAL A 63 7.08 8.67 -7.56
C VAL A 63 7.69 7.32 -7.96
N TYR A 64 9.02 7.19 -7.89
CA TYR A 64 9.69 5.92 -8.17
C TYR A 64 9.16 4.79 -7.28
N ALA A 65 9.08 5.02 -5.97
CA ALA A 65 8.62 4.03 -5.00
C ALA A 65 7.15 3.61 -5.25
N ILE A 66 6.27 4.53 -5.63
CA ILE A 66 4.88 4.20 -5.99
C ILE A 66 4.80 3.19 -7.13
N HIS A 67 5.67 3.29 -8.14
CA HIS A 67 5.61 2.44 -9.33
C HIS A 67 6.44 1.16 -9.23
N HIS A 68 7.49 1.16 -8.41
CA HIS A 68 8.50 0.10 -8.42
C HIS A 68 8.64 -0.63 -7.08
N GLU A 69 8.15 -0.06 -5.98
CA GLU A 69 8.31 -0.62 -4.63
C GLU A 69 6.98 -1.13 -4.08
N THR A 70 6.64 -2.39 -4.38
CA THR A 70 5.36 -3.00 -3.96
C THR A 70 5.18 -3.01 -2.43
N GLU A 71 6.26 -3.24 -1.67
CA GLU A 71 6.21 -3.24 -0.21
C GLU A 71 5.95 -1.83 0.35
N PHE A 72 6.57 -0.81 -0.25
CA PHE A 72 6.32 0.59 0.06
C PHE A 72 4.84 0.95 -0.14
N VAL A 73 4.27 0.63 -1.32
CA VAL A 73 2.86 0.91 -1.61
C VAL A 73 1.93 0.24 -0.60
N LYS A 74 2.18 -1.03 -0.28
CA LYS A 74 1.41 -1.75 0.74
C LYS A 74 1.55 -1.09 2.11
N ALA A 75 2.75 -0.69 2.49
CA ALA A 75 2.99 -0.04 3.77
C ALA A 75 2.25 1.30 3.86
N VAL A 76 2.38 2.17 2.86
CA VAL A 76 1.67 3.48 2.80
C VAL A 76 0.16 3.31 2.85
N LYS A 77 -0.42 2.33 2.14
CA LYS A 77 -1.87 2.06 2.17
C LYS A 77 -2.39 1.60 3.54
N HIS A 78 -1.54 0.99 4.38
CA HIS A 78 -1.96 0.34 5.63
C HIS A 78 -1.37 0.97 6.90
N ILE A 79 -0.61 2.08 6.79
CA ILE A 79 0.12 2.67 7.92
C ILE A 79 -0.77 3.41 8.94
N GLY A 80 -1.93 3.93 8.51
CA GLY A 80 -2.77 4.82 9.33
C GLY A 80 -3.13 4.32 10.75
N PRO A 81 -3.36 3.01 10.95
CA PRO A 81 -3.62 2.45 12.28
C PRO A 81 -2.39 2.32 13.19
N ILE A 82 -1.18 2.48 12.64
CA ILE A 82 0.10 2.39 13.35
C ILE A 82 0.67 3.79 13.60
N ILE A 83 0.55 4.69 12.62
CA ILE A 83 1.03 6.07 12.71
C ILE A 83 -0.11 7.01 12.36
N SER A 84 -0.39 7.98 13.26
CA SER A 84 -1.41 8.98 12.99
C SER A 84 -1.01 9.85 11.79
N PRO A 85 -1.97 10.29 10.95
CA PRO A 85 -1.67 11.13 9.79
C PRO A 85 -0.87 12.39 10.15
N LEU A 86 -1.20 13.04 11.27
CA LEU A 86 -0.48 14.22 11.75
C LEU A 86 0.98 13.92 12.13
N GLN A 87 1.23 12.79 12.80
CA GLN A 87 2.59 12.39 13.15
C GLN A 87 3.41 12.07 11.90
N GLY A 88 2.82 11.34 10.95
CA GLY A 88 3.47 10.99 9.69
C GLY A 88 3.82 12.23 8.88
N LEU A 89 2.89 13.17 8.75
CA LEU A 89 3.09 14.43 8.03
C LEU A 89 4.20 15.27 8.65
N SER A 90 4.16 15.49 9.97
CA SER A 90 5.21 16.26 10.68
C SER A 90 6.59 15.63 10.47
N SER A 91 6.69 14.30 10.57
CA SER A 91 7.98 13.60 10.42
C SER A 91 8.55 13.76 9.00
N ILE A 92 7.70 13.85 7.98
CA ILE A 92 8.14 14.10 6.59
C ILE A 92 8.59 15.56 6.43
N PHE A 93 7.85 16.53 6.98
CA PHE A 93 8.27 17.93 6.99
C PHE A 93 9.64 18.11 7.64
N ASP A 94 9.88 17.45 8.78
CA ASP A 94 11.13 17.56 9.52
C ASP A 94 12.30 16.83 8.82
N ALA A 95 12.01 15.84 7.98
CA ALA A 95 13.03 15.02 7.33
C ALA A 95 13.59 15.64 6.04
N ILE A 96 12.76 16.30 5.23
CA ILE A 96 13.16 16.86 3.94
C ILE A 96 13.99 18.13 4.16
N ARG A 97 15.18 18.18 3.57
CA ARG A 97 16.02 19.39 3.61
C ARG A 97 15.59 20.37 2.52
N GLY A 98 15.49 21.66 2.84
CA GLY A 98 15.18 22.71 1.87
C GLY A 98 14.48 23.89 2.50
N GLU A 99 14.02 24.82 1.66
CA GLU A 99 13.18 25.94 2.08
C GLU A 99 11.77 25.47 2.41
N GLN A 100 11.18 26.04 3.46
CA GLN A 100 9.89 25.59 4.01
C GLN A 100 8.77 25.57 2.97
N THR A 101 8.71 26.60 2.12
CA THR A 101 7.70 26.74 1.06
C THR A 101 7.84 25.69 -0.04
N ASP A 102 9.06 25.25 -0.32
CA ASP A 102 9.34 24.22 -1.33
C ASP A 102 9.07 22.81 -0.77
N ILE A 103 9.39 22.59 0.51
CA ILE A 103 9.03 21.35 1.23
C ILE A 103 7.52 21.19 1.24
N GLU A 104 6.77 22.23 1.62
CA GLU A 104 5.31 22.20 1.67
C GLU A 104 4.70 21.86 0.30
N ARG A 105 5.16 22.54 -0.76
CA ARG A 105 4.70 22.26 -2.12
C ARG A 105 4.98 20.83 -2.53
N CYS A 106 6.19 20.33 -2.26
CA CYS A 106 6.60 18.97 -2.56
C CYS A 106 5.73 17.93 -1.85
N ILE A 107 5.42 18.13 -0.57
CA ILE A 107 4.57 17.23 0.20
C ILE A 107 3.15 17.21 -0.38
N TYR A 108 2.56 18.36 -0.69
CA TYR A 108 1.22 18.40 -1.28
C TYR A 108 1.17 17.75 -2.67
N MET A 109 2.19 17.96 -3.50
CA MET A 109 2.32 17.27 -4.78
C MET A 109 2.44 15.76 -4.60
N SER A 110 3.23 15.30 -3.63
CA SER A 110 3.41 13.87 -3.32
C SER A 110 2.11 13.22 -2.86
N LEU A 111 1.34 13.91 -2.01
CA LEU A 111 0.03 13.47 -1.55
C LEU A 111 -0.98 13.41 -2.71
N GLY A 112 -1.07 14.46 -3.53
CA GLY A 112 -1.93 14.50 -4.70
C GLY A 112 -1.59 13.39 -5.69
N TYR A 113 -0.31 13.16 -5.95
CA TYR A 113 0.18 12.08 -6.79
C TYR A 113 -0.25 10.71 -6.27
N ALA A 114 -0.09 10.48 -4.96
CA ALA A 114 -0.49 9.23 -4.31
C ALA A 114 -2.01 9.01 -4.40
N ILE A 115 -2.82 10.05 -4.22
CA ILE A 115 -4.29 9.95 -4.39
C ILE A 115 -4.63 9.50 -5.82
N VAL A 116 -3.97 10.06 -6.84
CA VAL A 116 -4.26 9.71 -8.23
C VAL A 116 -3.83 8.27 -8.56
N HIS A 117 -2.67 7.84 -8.08
CA HIS A 117 -2.06 6.57 -8.52
C HIS A 117 -2.32 5.38 -7.60
N LEU A 118 -2.76 5.62 -6.36
CA LEU A 118 -3.04 4.57 -5.39
C LEU A 118 -4.53 4.34 -5.15
N SER A 119 -5.42 5.14 -5.76
CA SER A 119 -6.87 5.12 -5.55
C SER A 119 -7.61 3.92 -6.15
N GLU A 120 -6.91 3.00 -6.80
CA GLU A 120 -7.52 1.76 -7.30
C GLU A 120 -7.11 0.56 -6.42
N ASP A 121 -8.06 0.12 -5.58
CA ASP A 121 -8.15 -1.23 -5.00
C ASP A 121 -9.60 -1.56 -4.52
N ASN A 122 -10.61 -0.78 -4.91
CA ASN A 122 -12.01 -0.97 -4.46
C ASN A 122 -12.97 -1.46 -5.57
N CYS A 123 -12.50 -2.19 -6.59
CA CYS A 123 -13.42 -2.86 -7.51
C CYS A 123 -12.87 -4.14 -8.13
N THR A 124 -13.10 -5.28 -7.48
CA THR A 124 -13.16 -6.60 -8.16
C THR A 124 -14.43 -7.38 -7.81
N ALA A 125 -15.51 -6.66 -7.46
CA ALA A 125 -16.85 -7.21 -7.36
C ALA A 125 -17.83 -6.37 -8.18
N CYS A 126 -17.54 -6.14 -9.46
CA CYS A 126 -18.49 -5.64 -10.43
C CYS A 126 -18.28 -6.38 -11.76
N ASN A 127 -19.25 -7.25 -12.09
CA ASN A 127 -19.60 -7.79 -13.40
C ASN A 127 -18.48 -8.11 -14.41
N ARG A 128 -18.16 -9.40 -14.52
CA ARG A 128 -17.92 -10.03 -15.82
C ARG A 128 -18.93 -11.16 -16.03
N ASN A 129 -20.17 -10.75 -16.30
CA ASN A 129 -21.14 -11.52 -17.07
C ASN A 129 -21.66 -10.58 -18.15
N ASP A 130 -20.83 -10.31 -19.15
CA ASP A 130 -21.29 -9.69 -20.39
C ASP A 130 -20.69 -10.47 -21.56
N HIS A 131 -21.63 -11.18 -22.21
CA HIS A 131 -21.68 -11.61 -23.60
C HIS A 131 -20.37 -11.77 -24.38
N GLN A 132 -20.05 -13.04 -24.60
CA GLN A 132 -19.33 -13.53 -25.76
C GLN A 132 -20.11 -13.18 -27.04
N PRO A 133 -19.55 -12.42 -28.00
CA PRO A 133 -20.13 -12.37 -29.33
C PRO A 133 -19.69 -13.64 -30.07
N GLU A 134 -20.65 -14.53 -30.33
CA GLU A 134 -20.49 -15.58 -31.33
C GLU A 134 -20.24 -14.91 -32.67
N ASN A 135 -19.00 -14.96 -33.13
CA ASN A 135 -18.59 -14.47 -34.44
C ASN A 135 -17.82 -15.60 -35.13
N GLU A 136 -18.55 -16.62 -35.59
CA GLU A 136 -18.05 -17.58 -36.58
C GLU A 136 -19.06 -17.65 -37.73
N ALA A 137 -18.98 -16.66 -38.61
CA ALA A 137 -19.47 -16.79 -39.97
C ALA A 137 -18.27 -17.05 -40.90
N LEU A 138 -18.22 -18.27 -41.42
CA LEU A 138 -17.93 -18.61 -42.82
C LEU A 138 -16.63 -18.10 -43.45
N THR A 139 -15.63 -18.98 -43.51
CA THR A 139 -14.78 -19.29 -44.69
C THR A 139 -13.93 -20.50 -44.28
N GLU A 140 -13.67 -21.56 -45.04
CA GLU A 140 -13.77 -21.80 -46.47
C GLU A 140 -13.64 -23.33 -46.71
N GLN A 141 -13.93 -23.73 -47.94
CA GLN A 141 -14.05 -25.10 -48.44
C GLN A 141 -12.75 -25.92 -48.40
N MET A 142 -12.89 -27.23 -48.74
CA MET A 142 -11.90 -28.29 -49.04
C MET A 142 -11.89 -29.37 -47.95
N THR A 143 -12.61 -30.48 -48.11
CA THR A 143 -12.20 -31.73 -48.81
C THR A 143 -13.45 -32.63 -48.72
N GLU A 144 -13.96 -33.31 -49.76
CA GLU A 144 -13.49 -34.63 -50.15
C GLU A 144 -14.18 -35.08 -51.47
N VAL A 145 -13.36 -35.51 -52.41
CA VAL A 145 -13.72 -36.27 -53.61
C VAL A 145 -13.32 -37.71 -53.31
N ALA A 146 -14.28 -38.64 -53.31
CA ALA A 146 -14.17 -40.04 -53.75
C ALA A 146 -15.54 -40.71 -53.70
#